data_AF-A0A926BGK3-F1
#
_entry.id   AF-A0A926BGK3-F1
#
_cell.length_a   1.000
_cell.length_b   1.000
_cell.length_c   1.000
_cell.angle_alpha   90.00
_cell.angle_beta   90.00
_cell.angle_gamma   90.00
#
_symmetry.space_group_name_H-M   'P 1'
#
loop_
_entity.id
_entity.type
_entity.pdbx_description
1 polymer ?
#
loop_
_entity_poly.entity_id
_entity_poly.type
_entity_poly.pdbx_seq_one_letter_code
_entity_poly.pdbx_strand_id
1 'polypeptide(L)' 'MPQKWTAQEYWIIAIEKRELIVHREPNTTDGGYVDVKTYAETDIVSPLARPDVSIHVTDLLP' A
#
# COMPACT_ATOMS: atom_id res chain seq x y z
N MET A 1 4.27 -23.33 -6.07
CA MET A 1 3.29 -22.89 -5.06
C MET A 1 3.19 -21.38 -5.16
N PRO A 2 2.00 -20.77 -5.32
CA PRO A 2 1.93 -19.32 -5.33
C PRO A 2 2.37 -18.81 -3.95
N GLN A 3 3.24 -17.81 -3.95
CA GLN A 3 3.74 -17.18 -2.73
C GLN A 3 2.55 -16.58 -1.99
N LYS A 4 2.27 -17.06 -0.77
CA LYS A 4 1.19 -16.55 0.07
C LYS A 4 1.72 -15.36 0.84
N TRP A 5 1.20 -14.17 0.56
CA TRP A 5 1.65 -12.94 1.21
C TRP A 5 0.96 -12.84 2.57
N THR A 6 1.74 -12.68 3.64
CA THR A 6 1.23 -12.63 5.03
C THR A 6 1.45 -11.26 5.69
N ALA A 7 1.99 -10.29 4.95
CA ALA A 7 2.21 -8.95 5.48
C ALA A 7 0.84 -8.30 5.78
N GLN A 8 0.73 -7.62 6.92
CA GLN A 8 -0.50 -6.91 7.28
C GLN A 8 -0.78 -5.74 6.31
N GLU A 9 0.28 -5.20 5.72
CA GLU A 9 0.27 -4.13 4.74
C GLU A 9 1.49 -4.26 3.82
N TYR A 10 1.32 -4.01 2.52
CA TYR A 10 2.44 -3.75 1.61
C TYR A 10 2.05 -2.74 0.55
N TRP A 11 3.06 -2.02 0.05
CA TRP A 11 2.87 -0.86 -0.82
C TRP A 11 3.55 -1.12 -2.18
N ILE A 12 2.93 -0.63 -3.24
CA ILE A 12 3.47 -0.61 -4.60
C ILE A 12 3.53 0.85 -5.04
N ILE A 13 4.73 1.32 -5.40
CA ILE A 13 4.91 2.65 -5.99
C ILE A 13 4.85 2.50 -7.51
N ALA A 14 3.81 3.04 -8.14
CA ALA A 14 3.61 3.01 -9.58
C ALA A 14 4.22 4.27 -10.22
N ILE A 15 5.52 4.26 -10.48
CA ILE A 15 6.31 5.43 -10.92
C ILE A 15 5.74 6.12 -12.16
N GLU A 16 5.40 5.35 -13.20
CA GLU A 16 4.85 5.90 -14.46
C GLU A 16 3.51 6.61 -14.25
N LYS A 17 2.70 6.12 -13.30
CA LYS A 17 1.40 6.70 -12.97
C LYS A 17 1.49 7.77 -11.88
N ARG A 18 2.63 7.89 -11.21
CA ARG A 18 2.84 8.76 -10.03
C ARG A 18 1.79 8.49 -8.94
N GLU A 19 1.54 7.21 -8.69
CA GLU A 19 0.54 6.74 -7.72
C GLU A 19 1.16 5.78 -6.70
N LEU A 20 0.56 5.72 -5.52
CA LEU A 20 0.84 4.69 -4.51
C LEU A 20 -0.37 3.75 -4.40
N ILE A 21 -0.12 2.45 -4.51
CA ILE A 21 -1.13 1.41 -4.28
C ILE A 21 -0.82 0.71 -2.96
N VAL A 22 -1.76 0.76 -2.04
CA VAL A 22 -1.63 0.19 -0.70
C VAL A 22 -2.58 -0.99 -0.56
N HIS A 23 -2.01 -2.15 -0.25
CA HIS A 23 -2.74 -3.37 0.04
C HIS A 23 -2.72 -3.66 1.54
N ARG A 24 -3.89 -3.87 2.13
CA ARG A 24 -4.11 -4.11 3.57
C ARG A 24 -5.09 -5.25 3.79
N GLU A 25 -5.05 -5.81 5.00
CA GLU A 25 -5.94 -6.90 5.43
C GLU A 25 -5.78 -8.14 4.52
N PRO A 26 -4.67 -8.90 4.68
CA PRO A 26 -4.44 -10.08 3.86
C PRO A 26 -5.57 -11.10 4.04
N ASN A 27 -6.13 -11.56 2.93
CA ASN A 27 -7.14 -12.61 2.91
C ASN A 27 -6.45 -13.96 3.12
N THR A 28 -6.80 -14.64 4.22
CA THR A 28 -6.21 -15.92 4.59
C THR A 28 -6.63 -17.08 3.69
N THR A 29 -7.66 -16.90 2.86
CA THR A 29 -8.29 -17.94 2.02
C THR A 29 -7.62 -18.05 0.65
N ASP A 30 -7.38 -16.92 -0.03
CA ASP A 30 -6.82 -16.86 -1.38
C ASP A 30 -5.41 -16.24 -1.44
N GLY A 31 -4.92 -15.65 -0.35
CA GLY A 31 -3.63 -14.95 -0.29
C GLY A 31 -3.64 -13.56 -0.91
N GLY A 32 -4.81 -13.03 -1.28
CA GLY A 32 -5.03 -11.66 -1.72
C GLY A 32 -5.15 -10.69 -0.56
N TYR A 33 -5.60 -9.46 -0.84
CA TYR A 33 -5.80 -8.40 0.17
C TYR A 33 -7.20 -7.83 0.00
N VAL A 34 -7.86 -7.58 1.13
CA VAL A 34 -9.26 -7.15 1.15
C VAL A 34 -9.38 -5.65 0.89
N ASP A 35 -8.48 -4.84 1.46
CA ASP A 35 -8.43 -3.40 1.24
C ASP A 35 -7.30 -3.05 0.28
N VAL A 36 -7.64 -2.55 -0.90
CA VAL A 36 -6.69 -2.06 -1.90
C VAL A 36 -7.08 -0.64 -2.26
N LYS A 37 -6.19 0.31 -1.96
CA LYS A 37 -6.41 1.73 -2.21
C LYS A 37 -5.30 2.31 -3.07
N THR A 38 -5.70 3.14 -4.02
CA THR A 38 -4.79 3.95 -4.82
C THR A 38 -4.83 5.38 -4.32
N TYR A 39 -3.66 5.94 -4.08
CA TYR A 39 -3.45 7.32 -3.68
C TYR A 39 -2.74 8.05 -4.82
N ALA A 40 -3.23 9.23 -5.16
CA ALA A 40 -2.61 10.12 -6.13
C ALA A 40 -1.35 10.77 -5.55
N GLU A 41 -0.53 11.36 -6.42
CA GLU A 41 0.72 12.04 -6.07
C GLU A 41 0.58 13.03 -4.90
N THR A 42 -0.51 13.80 -4.84
CA THR A 42 -0.71 14.84 -3.81
C THR A 42 -1.32 14.33 -2.52
N ASP A 43 -1.67 13.04 -2.46
CA ASP A 43 -2.32 12.46 -1.29
C ASP A 43 -1.33 12.20 -0.16
N ILE A 44 -1.91 11.95 1.02
CA ILE A 44 -1.18 11.61 2.24
C ILE A 44 -1.66 10.23 2.68
N VAL A 45 -0.71 9.39 3.10
CA VAL A 45 -0.99 8.05 3.62
C VAL A 45 -0.30 7.85 4.98
N SER A 46 -0.97 7.10 5.86
CA SER A 46 -0.42 6.66 7.13
C SER A 46 -0.24 5.14 7.12
N PRO A 47 0.96 4.60 7.43
CA PRO A 47 1.19 3.17 7.58
C PRO A 47 0.35 2.56 8.70
N LEU A 48 -0.12 1.33 8.53
CA LEU A 48 -0.87 0.62 9.59
C LEU A 48 -0.02 0.42 10.86
N ALA A 49 1.29 0.23 10.70
CA ALA A 49 2.21 0.04 11.83
C ALA A 49 2.51 1.34 12.61
N ARG A 50 2.21 2.51 12.03
CA ARG A 50 2.47 3.86 12.56
C ARG A 50 1.34 4.81 12.13
N PRO A 51 0.12 4.63 12.65
CA PRO A 51 -1.05 5.42 12.22
C PRO A 51 -0.95 6.90 12.61
N ASP A 52 -0.01 7.25 13.47
CA ASP A 52 0.34 8.60 13.90
C ASP A 52 1.29 9.32 12.93
N VAL A 53 1.88 8.60 11.97
CA VAL A 53 2.78 9.17 10.96
C VAL A 53 2.03 9.42 9.66
N SER A 54 2.32 10.55 9.02
CA SER A 54 1.81 10.90 7.70
C SER A 54 2.96 10.99 6.70
N ILE A 55 2.78 10.36 5.54
CA ILE A 55 3.75 10.35 4.44
C ILE A 55 3.05 10.97 3.23
N HIS A 56 3.64 12.00 2.64
CA HIS A 56 3.19 12.53 1.36
C HIS A 56 3.59 11.56 0.25
N VAL A 57 2.67 11.25 -0.66
CA VAL A 57 2.98 10.34 -1.79
C VAL A 57 4.08 10.93 -2.68
N THR A 58 4.16 12.25 -2.82
CA THR A 58 5.26 12.95 -3.50
C THR A 58 6.65 12.56 -3.00
N ASP A 59 6.80 12.30 -1.69
CA ASP A 59 8.10 12.01 -1.07
C ASP A 59 8.59 10.59 -1.37
N LEU A 60 7.70 9.73 -1.90
CA LEU A 60 8.00 8.36 -2.31
C LEU A 60 8.34 8.25 -3.81
N LEU A 61 8.20 9.35 -4.56
CA LEU A 61 8.44 9.40 -6.00
C LEU A 61 9.80 10.02 -6.31
N PRO A 62 10.49 9.59 -7.39
CA PRO A 62 11.76 10.16 -7.83
C PRO A 62 11.61 11.53 -8.49
#